data_AF-A0A832DUY9-F1
#
_entry.id   AF-A0A832DUY9-F1
#
_cell.length_a   1.000
_cell.length_b   1.000
_cell.length_c   1.000
_cell.angle_alpha   90.00
_cell.angle_beta   90.00
_cell.angle_gamma   90.00
#
_symmetry.space_group_name_H-M   'P 1'
#
loop_
_entity.id
_entity.type
_entity.pdbx_description
1 polymer ?
#
loop_
_entity_poly.entity_id
_entity_poly.type
_entity_poly.pdbx_seq_one_letter_code
_entity_poly.pdbx_strand_id
1 'polypeptide(L)'
;MRNNFTSRVQKVIRYSKEEAMRLGHDYIGTEHLLLGIIKEGEGIAVKILKNLGVDLEKLKQRLEEASGPAGGMMTLGNLPLSKRAEKVLKITYLEAKNFKSDIIGTEHLLLSLLKEKEGLAAQVLLSFNVDYNIVYNELKNILEGKPSMSASGSQQTQKVKTPALDHFGRDLTQLAMQGKLDPIIGRDQIIERVAQILSRRKKNNPVLIGEPGVGKTAIAEGLALRIISKKVPRVLHNKRIVALDMGSIVAGTKYRGQFEERMKAIMTELEKAKDVILFIDELHTIVGAGGASGSLDASNMFKPALARGELQCIGATTLDEYRMYIEKDGALERRFQKVMIEPTTPEETLEILRCIKSKYEEHHRVRYTDEALEATIRLSERYITDKFFPDKAIDVLDETGSRVHISSIVVPKEILDLEQRIEKIRQEKEQYAKQQDFERAAKLRDIERRLQEELVYERNKWEREEETHIATVTEEDIAEVVAMMTGIPVQRVARSESEKILHMEEELKKRVIGQDEAVETITRAIRRTRAGLKDP
;
A
#
# COMPACT_ATOMS: atom_id res chain seq x y z
N MET A 1 9.72 35.79 22.91
CA MET A 1 10.16 34.66 22.06
C MET A 1 11.43 33.95 22.59
N ARG A 2 11.68 33.83 23.91
CA ARG A 2 13.02 33.45 24.42
C ARG A 2 13.19 32.15 25.21
N ASN A 3 12.15 31.35 25.50
CA ASN A 3 12.28 30.31 26.54
C ASN A 3 12.10 28.83 26.13
N ASN A 4 11.95 28.46 24.85
CA ASN A 4 11.70 27.05 24.47
C ASN A 4 12.80 26.41 23.59
N PHE A 5 13.92 27.10 23.33
CA PHE A 5 15.05 26.52 22.58
C PHE A 5 16.07 25.88 23.51
N THR A 6 16.57 24.70 23.16
CA THR A 6 17.72 24.09 23.84
C THR A 6 18.96 25.00 23.77
N SER A 7 19.86 24.88 24.75
CA SER A 7 21.15 25.59 24.75
C SER A 7 21.97 25.30 23.48
N ARG A 8 21.81 24.11 22.89
CA ARG A 8 22.43 23.72 21.62
C ARG A 8 21.85 24.48 20.42
N VAL A 9 20.53 24.63 20.32
CA VAL A 9 19.93 25.42 19.23
C VAL A 9 20.32 26.89 19.35
N GLN A 10 20.46 27.44 20.56
CA GLN A 10 20.99 28.80 20.75
C GLN A 10 22.44 28.93 20.26
N LYS A 11 23.29 27.91 20.50
CA LYS A 11 24.64 27.85 19.92
C LYS A 11 24.61 27.79 18.40
N VAL A 12 23.73 26.96 17.81
CA VAL A 12 23.56 26.86 16.35
C VAL A 12 23.20 28.21 15.73
N ILE A 13 22.28 28.97 16.33
CA ILE A 13 21.90 30.31 15.84
C ILE A 13 23.10 31.27 15.94
N ARG A 14 23.86 31.24 17.04
CA ARG A 14 25.08 32.05 17.18
C ARG A 14 26.12 31.67 16.10
N TYR A 15 26.34 30.38 15.89
CA TYR A 15 27.24 29.88 14.85
C TYR A 15 26.79 30.24 13.45
N SER A 16 25.49 30.20 13.15
CA SER A 16 24.97 30.65 11.84
C SER A 16 25.28 32.12 11.57
N LYS A 17 25.28 32.97 12.60
CA LYS A 17 25.64 34.38 12.49
C LYS A 17 27.14 34.56 12.23
N GLU A 18 27.98 33.80 12.92
CA GLU A 18 29.44 33.79 12.68
C GLU A 18 29.77 33.31 11.27
N GLU A 19 29.09 32.26 10.78
CA GLU A 19 29.30 31.72 9.43
C GLU A 19 28.83 32.68 8.34
N ALA A 20 27.72 33.40 8.55
CA ALA A 20 27.28 34.46 7.65
C ALA A 20 28.31 35.59 7.55
N MET A 21 28.86 36.03 8.69
CA MET A 21 29.94 37.03 8.70
C MET A 21 31.21 36.52 8.03
N ARG A 22 31.59 35.25 8.26
CA ARG A 22 32.78 34.63 7.66
C ARG A 22 32.66 34.54 6.13
N LEU A 23 31.48 34.23 5.62
CA LEU A 23 31.20 34.16 4.17
C LEU A 23 30.91 35.53 3.54
N GLY A 24 30.83 36.59 4.36
CA GLY A 24 30.60 37.98 3.93
C GLY A 24 29.14 38.32 3.64
N HIS A 25 28.18 37.44 3.97
CA HIS A 25 26.77 37.68 3.72
C HIS A 25 26.17 38.71 4.69
N ASP A 26 25.32 39.59 4.18
CA ASP A 26 24.60 40.63 4.92
C ASP A 26 23.27 40.13 5.53
N TYR A 27 22.99 38.83 5.42
CA TYR A 27 21.82 38.17 6.00
C TYR A 27 22.16 36.75 6.50
N ILE A 28 21.31 36.22 7.38
CA ILE A 28 21.36 34.82 7.82
C ILE A 28 20.30 34.03 7.06
N GLY A 29 20.74 33.16 6.14
CA GLY A 29 19.88 32.26 5.37
C GLY A 29 19.87 30.81 5.86
N THR A 30 19.27 29.93 5.06
CA THR A 30 19.06 28.51 5.42
C THR A 30 20.36 27.71 5.47
N GLU A 31 21.28 28.03 4.57
CA GLU A 31 22.64 27.52 4.46
C GLU A 31 23.47 27.86 5.71
N HIS A 32 23.34 29.06 6.24
CA HIS A 32 23.99 29.47 7.47
C HIS A 32 23.48 28.70 8.69
N LEU A 33 22.17 28.43 8.75
CA LEU A 33 21.60 27.58 9.79
C LEU A 33 22.15 26.15 9.73
N LEU A 34 22.27 25.58 8.53
CA LEU A 34 22.85 24.25 8.34
C LEU A 34 24.36 24.23 8.67
N LEU A 35 25.13 25.25 8.28
CA LEU A 35 26.53 25.41 8.69
C LEU A 35 26.65 25.53 10.22
N GLY A 36 25.72 26.23 10.86
CA GLY A 36 25.64 26.33 12.32
C GLY A 36 25.42 24.98 13.01
N ILE A 37 24.58 24.11 12.41
CA ILE A 37 24.38 22.72 12.88
C ILE A 37 25.67 21.92 12.76
N ILE A 38 26.36 22.00 11.60
CA ILE A 38 27.62 21.29 11.36
C ILE A 38 28.70 21.75 12.34
N LYS A 39 28.80 23.06 12.61
CA LYS A 39 29.78 23.67 13.52
C LYS A 39 29.54 23.32 14.99
N GLU A 40 28.28 23.11 15.40
CA GLU A 40 27.97 22.68 16.77
C GLU A 40 28.42 21.23 17.04
N GLY A 41 28.39 20.36 16.03
CA GLY A 41 29.11 19.08 15.98
C GLY A 41 28.56 17.93 16.85
N GLU A 42 27.85 18.24 17.94
CA GLU A 42 27.43 17.27 18.98
C GLU A 42 25.90 17.08 19.08
N GLY A 43 25.12 17.81 18.28
CA GLY A 43 23.67 17.74 18.22
C GLY A 43 23.14 16.43 17.63
N ILE A 44 21.88 16.12 17.94
CA ILE A 44 21.16 14.96 17.37
C ILE A 44 21.09 15.09 15.85
N ALA A 45 20.95 16.30 15.32
CA ALA A 45 21.01 16.55 13.88
C ALA A 45 22.32 16.06 13.24
N VAL A 46 23.47 16.30 13.88
CA VAL A 46 24.77 15.83 13.40
C VAL A 46 24.87 14.31 13.50
N LYS A 47 24.35 13.72 14.59
CA LYS A 47 24.28 12.26 14.74
C LYS A 47 23.46 11.61 13.62
N ILE A 48 22.31 12.19 13.27
CA ILE A 48 21.48 11.72 12.15
C ILE A 48 22.28 11.79 10.84
N LEU A 49 22.88 12.94 10.52
CA LEU A 49 23.68 13.08 9.29
C LEU A 49 24.83 12.06 9.21
N LYS A 50 25.53 11.81 10.32
CA LYS A 50 26.57 10.78 10.41
C LYS A 50 26.02 9.36 10.22
N ASN A 51 24.88 9.03 10.84
CA ASN A 51 24.22 7.73 10.68
C ASN A 51 23.77 7.48 9.23
N LEU A 52 23.36 8.53 8.53
CA LEU A 52 23.02 8.48 7.10
C LEU A 52 24.24 8.39 6.17
N GLY A 53 25.46 8.35 6.73
CA GLY A 53 26.70 8.24 5.96
C GLY A 53 27.13 9.54 5.27
N VAL A 54 26.62 10.70 5.72
CA VAL A 54 26.98 12.00 5.16
C VAL A 54 28.33 12.45 5.72
N ASP A 55 29.28 12.71 4.83
CA ASP A 55 30.55 13.34 5.15
C ASP A 55 30.33 14.84 5.39
N LEU A 56 30.45 15.27 6.64
CA LEU A 56 30.17 16.64 7.05
C LEU A 56 31.12 17.66 6.42
N GLU A 57 32.38 17.30 6.15
CA GLU A 57 33.33 18.21 5.52
C GLU A 57 32.96 18.45 4.06
N LYS A 58 32.57 17.39 3.34
CA LYS A 58 32.06 17.51 1.96
C LYS A 58 30.75 18.29 1.90
N LEU A 59 29.84 18.04 2.85
CA LEU A 59 28.59 18.77 2.94
C LEU A 59 28.84 20.27 3.15
N LYS A 60 29.77 20.61 4.05
CA LYS A 60 30.19 21.99 4.31
C LYS A 60 30.77 22.65 3.06
N GLN A 61 31.73 22.00 2.39
CA GLN A 61 32.33 22.52 1.14
C GLN A 61 31.27 22.80 0.07
N ARG A 62 30.36 21.85 -0.14
CA ARG A 62 29.29 22.00 -1.14
C ARG A 62 28.36 23.16 -0.82
N LEU A 63 28.09 23.38 0.46
CA LEU A 63 27.22 24.46 0.93
C LEU A 63 27.89 25.83 0.79
N GLU A 64 29.20 25.92 1.03
CA GLU A 64 29.99 27.14 0.79
C GLU A 64 30.08 27.48 -0.70
N GLU A 65 30.32 26.48 -1.56
CA GLU A 65 30.31 26.65 -3.01
C GLU A 65 28.95 27.12 -3.55
N ALA A 66 27.87 26.52 -3.06
CA ALA A 66 26.51 26.82 -3.51
C ALA A 66 26.04 28.20 -3.03
N SER A 67 26.57 28.69 -1.90
CA SER A 67 26.24 30.02 -1.37
C SER A 67 26.98 31.14 -2.10
N GLY A 68 28.16 30.85 -2.67
CA GLY A 68 29.02 31.83 -3.35
C GLY A 68 29.66 32.85 -2.39
N PRO A 69 30.72 33.55 -2.82
CA PRO A 69 31.29 34.66 -2.04
C PRO A 69 30.38 35.90 -2.14
N ALA A 70 30.12 36.55 -1.01
CA ALA A 70 29.34 37.76 -0.97
C ALA A 70 30.08 38.96 -1.60
N GLY A 71 29.41 39.67 -2.52
CA GLY A 71 29.93 40.91 -3.13
C GLY A 71 29.58 42.20 -2.39
N GLY A 72 29.07 42.13 -1.14
CA GLY A 72 28.54 43.27 -0.40
C GLY A 72 29.51 43.86 0.63
N MET A 73 29.39 45.17 0.89
CA MET A 73 30.07 45.84 2.01
C MET A 73 29.73 45.15 3.33
N MET A 74 30.74 44.82 4.15
CA MET A 74 30.55 44.24 5.48
C MET A 74 29.68 45.17 6.33
N THR A 75 28.46 44.75 6.63
CA THR A 75 27.59 45.43 7.60
C THR A 75 28.05 45.09 9.00
N LEU A 76 28.80 46.00 9.65
CA LEU A 76 29.08 45.92 11.08
C LEU A 76 27.77 46.13 11.86
N GLY A 77 27.13 45.03 12.30
CA GLY A 77 25.87 45.13 13.03
C GLY A 77 25.13 43.80 13.26
N ASN A 78 23.84 43.90 13.56
CA ASN A 78 22.97 42.76 13.74
C ASN A 78 22.45 42.27 12.38
N LEU A 79 22.95 41.12 11.92
CA LEU A 79 22.51 40.53 10.65
C LEU A 79 21.03 40.11 10.70
N PRO A 80 20.18 40.59 9.77
CA PRO A 80 18.79 40.15 9.68
C PRO A 80 18.70 38.69 9.21
N LEU A 81 17.65 37.99 9.65
CA LEU A 81 17.30 36.67 9.11
C LEU A 81 16.60 36.86 7.77
N SER A 82 16.87 35.98 6.80
CA SER A 82 16.09 35.94 5.56
C SER A 82 14.65 35.49 5.84
N LYS A 83 13.69 35.88 4.98
CA LYS A 83 12.29 35.45 5.11
C LYS A 83 12.14 33.92 5.19
N ARG A 84 13.03 33.19 4.49
CA ARG A 84 13.08 31.72 4.51
C ARG A 84 13.65 31.19 5.84
N ALA A 85 14.71 31.79 6.36
CA ALA A 85 15.26 31.42 7.67
C ALA A 85 14.26 31.70 8.81
N GLU A 86 13.54 32.82 8.78
CA GLU A 86 12.45 33.09 9.74
C GLU A 86 11.34 32.05 9.66
N LYS A 87 10.95 31.65 8.43
CA LYS A 87 9.94 30.61 8.21
C LYS A 87 10.41 29.26 8.75
N VAL A 88 11.66 28.87 8.53
CA VAL A 88 12.26 27.64 9.09
C VAL A 88 12.19 27.64 10.61
N LEU A 89 12.53 28.75 11.28
CA LEU A 89 12.45 28.85 12.74
C LEU A 89 11.01 28.75 13.27
N LYS A 90 10.01 29.30 12.54
CA LYS A 90 8.59 29.13 12.87
C LYS A 90 8.12 27.68 12.70
N ILE A 91 8.51 27.02 11.61
CA ILE A 91 8.19 25.61 11.35
C ILE A 91 8.84 24.70 12.41
N THR A 92 10.02 25.05 12.90
CA THR A 92 10.73 24.30 13.95
C THR A 92 9.89 24.17 15.22
N TYR A 93 9.11 25.19 15.57
CA TYR A 93 8.18 25.12 16.69
C TYR A 93 7.05 24.11 16.46
N LEU A 94 6.53 24.03 15.24
CA LEU A 94 5.50 23.06 14.86
C LEU A 94 6.06 21.63 14.84
N GLU A 95 7.29 21.43 14.36
CA GLU A 95 7.96 20.12 14.37
C GLU A 95 8.16 19.62 15.81
N ALA A 96 8.64 20.46 16.72
CA ALA A 96 8.80 20.07 18.13
C ALA A 96 7.46 19.63 18.75
N LYS A 97 6.37 20.34 18.42
CA LYS A 97 5.01 19.97 18.86
C LYS A 97 4.54 18.64 18.28
N ASN A 98 4.84 18.35 17.00
CA ASN A 98 4.50 17.08 16.36
C ASN A 98 5.18 15.89 17.03
N PHE A 99 6.42 16.07 17.51
CA PHE A 99 7.15 15.06 18.27
C PHE A 99 6.82 15.06 19.77
N LYS A 100 5.81 15.85 20.21
CA LYS A 100 5.43 16.02 21.62
C LYS A 100 6.62 16.40 22.51
N SER A 101 7.59 17.14 21.97
CA SER A 101 8.76 17.63 22.71
C SER A 101 8.47 19.03 23.25
N ASP A 102 8.60 19.19 24.57
CA ASP A 102 8.44 20.49 25.24
C ASP A 102 9.58 21.47 24.92
N ILE A 103 10.72 20.95 24.44
CA ILE A 103 11.93 21.72 24.15
C ILE A 103 12.35 21.52 22.69
N ILE A 104 12.77 22.60 22.05
CA ILE A 104 13.22 22.59 20.65
C ILE A 104 14.71 22.23 20.57
N GLY A 105 14.99 21.01 20.12
CA GLY A 105 16.32 20.51 19.80
C GLY A 105 16.77 20.73 18.34
N THR A 106 18.02 20.35 18.05
CA THR A 106 18.69 20.50 16.75
C THR A 106 18.05 19.69 15.62
N GLU A 107 17.44 18.56 15.97
CA GLU A 107 16.76 17.62 15.09
C GLU A 107 15.50 18.21 14.47
N HIS A 108 14.72 18.96 15.25
CA HIS A 108 13.54 19.68 14.74
C HIS A 108 13.96 20.79 13.76
N LEU A 109 15.11 21.43 14.01
CA LEU A 109 15.65 22.46 13.12
C LEU A 109 16.11 21.86 11.79
N LEU A 110 16.78 20.70 11.82
CA LEU A 110 17.17 19.95 10.62
C LEU A 110 15.95 19.52 9.79
N LEU A 111 14.92 18.97 10.43
CA LEU A 111 13.66 18.61 9.78
C LEU A 111 12.97 19.83 9.14
N SER A 112 13.01 20.98 9.82
CA SER A 112 12.40 22.21 9.32
C SER A 112 13.16 22.80 8.13
N LEU A 113 14.49 22.66 8.09
CA LEU A 113 15.29 23.03 6.92
C LEU A 113 14.89 22.20 5.70
N LEU A 114 14.67 20.89 5.87
CA LEU A 114 14.24 19.99 4.78
C LEU A 114 12.80 20.24 4.32
N LYS A 115 11.92 20.76 5.18
CA LYS A 115 10.56 21.17 4.79
C LYS A 115 10.54 22.37 3.85
N GLU A 116 11.51 23.27 3.97
CA GLU A 116 11.65 24.43 3.07
C GLU A 116 12.41 24.01 1.80
N LYS A 117 11.72 23.31 0.89
CA LYS A 117 12.30 22.73 -0.35
C LYS A 117 12.98 23.75 -1.27
N GLU A 118 12.56 25.01 -1.22
CA GLU A 118 13.18 26.11 -1.97
C GLU A 118 14.46 26.66 -1.32
N GLY A 119 14.76 26.26 -0.08
CA GLY A 119 15.96 26.69 0.63
C GLY A 119 17.23 26.02 0.10
N LEU A 120 18.33 26.77 0.07
CA LEU A 120 19.63 26.27 -0.39
C LEU A 120 20.09 25.05 0.43
N ALA A 121 19.87 25.08 1.75
CA ALA A 121 20.18 23.95 2.63
C ALA A 121 19.44 22.67 2.24
N ALA A 122 18.15 22.77 1.89
CA ALA A 122 17.36 21.61 1.47
C ALA A 122 17.87 21.05 0.14
N GLN A 123 18.17 21.91 -0.84
CA GLN A 123 18.70 21.50 -2.14
C GLN A 123 20.05 20.79 -2.01
N VAL A 124 20.95 21.33 -1.18
CA VAL A 124 22.25 20.70 -0.92
C VAL A 124 22.07 19.37 -0.21
N LEU A 125 21.23 19.27 0.84
CA LEU A 125 20.96 18.00 1.52
C LEU A 125 20.37 16.93 0.58
N LEU A 126 19.48 17.33 -0.34
CA LEU A 126 18.93 16.43 -1.36
C LEU A 126 20.01 15.87 -2.29
N SER A 127 21.05 16.66 -2.63
CA SER A 127 22.18 16.18 -3.43
C SER A 127 23.03 15.12 -2.71
N PHE A 128 22.93 15.04 -1.38
CA PHE A 128 23.52 13.99 -0.54
C PHE A 128 22.52 12.86 -0.23
N ASN A 129 21.40 12.78 -0.97
CA ASN A 129 20.31 11.82 -0.75
C ASN A 129 19.67 11.92 0.65
N VAL A 130 19.73 13.08 1.28
CA VAL A 130 19.07 13.34 2.57
C VAL A 130 17.75 14.06 2.30
N ASP A 131 16.64 13.35 2.51
CA ASP A 131 15.29 13.89 2.41
C ASP A 131 14.58 13.88 3.77
N TYR A 132 13.50 14.66 3.90
CA TYR A 132 12.71 14.80 5.12
C TYR A 132 12.29 13.43 5.69
N ASN A 133 11.77 12.53 4.85
CA ASN A 133 11.28 11.22 5.29
C ASN A 133 12.40 10.35 5.87
N ILE A 134 13.61 10.44 5.31
CA ILE A 134 14.78 9.67 5.76
C ILE A 134 15.22 10.17 7.14
N VAL A 135 15.32 11.50 7.31
CA VAL A 135 15.69 12.12 8.59
C VAL A 135 14.61 11.88 9.65
N TYR A 136 13.33 11.93 9.27
CA TYR A 136 12.21 11.64 10.17
C TYR A 136 12.26 10.21 10.71
N ASN A 137 12.47 9.23 9.82
CA ASN A 137 12.58 7.83 10.20
C ASN A 137 13.82 7.57 11.07
N GLU A 138 14.96 8.18 10.76
CA GLU A 138 16.17 8.02 11.57
C GLU A 138 16.03 8.67 12.95
N LEU A 139 15.38 9.83 13.06
CA LEU A 139 15.06 10.44 14.34
C LEU A 139 14.16 9.52 15.18
N LYS A 140 13.12 8.93 14.56
CA LYS A 140 12.25 7.94 15.22
C LYS A 140 13.03 6.72 15.72
N ASN A 141 13.95 6.18 14.92
CA ASN A 141 14.83 5.08 15.33
C ASN A 141 15.69 5.44 16.54
N ILE A 142 16.27 6.65 16.56
CA ILE A 142 17.10 7.15 17.67
C ILE A 142 16.25 7.31 18.95
N LEU A 143 15.02 7.80 18.84
CA LEU A 143 14.10 7.99 19.97
C LEU A 143 13.58 6.65 20.53
N GLU A 144 13.33 5.66 19.66
CA GLU A 144 12.88 4.32 20.06
C GLU A 144 14.01 3.43 20.63
N GLY A 145 15.26 3.94 20.70
CA GLY A 145 16.40 3.20 21.25
C GLY A 145 16.80 1.97 20.44
N LYS A 146 16.29 1.83 19.21
CA LYS A 146 16.71 0.77 18.28
C LYS A 146 18.15 1.04 17.87
N PRO A 147 19.04 0.04 17.82
CA PRO A 147 20.40 0.27 17.38
C PRO A 147 20.37 0.79 15.94
N SER A 148 20.71 2.08 15.77
CA SER A 148 21.07 2.63 14.46
C SER A 148 22.12 1.71 13.87
N MET A 149 21.94 1.32 12.61
CA MET A 149 22.93 0.51 11.87
C MET A 149 24.22 1.32 11.70
N SER A 150 25.04 1.39 12.74
CA SER A 150 26.42 1.83 12.62
C SER A 150 27.25 0.65 12.12
N ALA A 151 27.81 0.88 10.95
CA ALA A 151 28.82 0.10 10.28
C ALA A 151 29.86 -0.45 11.28
N SER A 152 29.70 -1.72 11.63
CA SER A 152 30.72 -2.52 12.31
C SER A 152 30.70 -3.92 11.74
N GLY A 153 31.62 -4.15 10.81
CA GLY A 153 32.38 -5.41 10.71
C GLY A 153 31.67 -6.74 10.45
N SER A 154 30.37 -6.80 10.20
CA SER A 154 29.78 -8.03 9.65
C SER A 154 29.99 -8.01 8.14
N GLN A 155 30.63 -9.06 7.61
CA GLN A 155 30.59 -9.44 6.20
C GLN A 155 29.13 -9.62 5.74
N GLN A 156 28.41 -8.52 5.55
CA GLN A 156 27.25 -8.50 4.70
C GLN A 156 27.83 -8.57 3.30
N THR A 157 27.70 -9.77 2.71
CA THR A 157 27.62 -9.99 1.27
C THR A 157 27.16 -8.69 0.60
N GLN A 158 28.05 -8.09 -0.19
CA GLN A 158 27.77 -6.89 -0.99
C GLN A 158 26.45 -7.12 -1.73
N LYS A 159 25.34 -6.65 -1.17
CA LYS A 159 24.08 -6.57 -1.89
C LYS A 159 24.34 -5.53 -2.97
N VAL A 160 24.36 -5.99 -4.22
CA VAL A 160 24.35 -5.09 -5.37
C VAL A 160 23.15 -4.17 -5.15
N LYS A 161 23.38 -2.88 -4.96
CA LYS A 161 22.30 -1.91 -4.86
C LYS A 161 21.58 -1.92 -6.20
N THR A 162 20.29 -2.24 -6.20
CA THR A 162 19.42 -2.31 -7.38
C THR A 162 18.41 -1.16 -7.33
N PRO A 163 18.85 0.11 -7.43
CA PRO A 163 17.99 1.26 -7.17
C PRO A 163 16.82 1.40 -8.15
N ALA A 164 16.97 1.05 -9.43
CA ALA A 164 15.85 1.07 -10.37
C ALA A 164 14.85 -0.05 -10.04
N LEU A 165 15.35 -1.25 -9.75
CA LEU A 165 14.49 -2.38 -9.40
C LEU A 165 13.74 -2.15 -8.08
N ASP A 166 14.39 -1.54 -7.08
CA ASP A 166 13.77 -1.24 -5.79
C ASP A 166 12.75 -0.08 -5.90
N HIS A 167 12.86 0.77 -6.92
CA HIS A 167 11.90 1.85 -7.18
C HIS A 167 10.66 1.37 -7.96
N PHE A 168 10.87 0.50 -8.96
CA PHE A 168 9.82 0.00 -9.85
C PHE A 168 9.31 -1.40 -9.49
N GLY A 169 9.81 -1.97 -8.39
CA GLY A 169 9.50 -3.32 -7.97
C GLY A 169 9.26 -3.43 -6.47
N ARG A 170 8.55 -4.49 -6.09
CA ARG A 170 8.20 -4.83 -4.71
C ARG A 170 9.00 -6.06 -4.29
N ASP A 171 9.92 -5.90 -3.33
CA ASP A 171 10.73 -7.01 -2.81
C ASP A 171 9.90 -7.91 -1.89
N LEU A 172 9.44 -9.05 -2.42
CA LEU A 172 8.66 -10.03 -1.69
C LEU A 172 9.48 -10.69 -0.58
N THR A 173 10.79 -10.83 -0.78
CA THR A 173 11.67 -11.41 0.25
C THR A 173 11.82 -10.46 1.43
N GLN A 174 11.91 -9.16 1.19
CA GLN A 174 11.92 -8.18 2.27
C GLN A 174 10.59 -8.15 3.04
N LEU A 175 9.45 -8.23 2.34
CA LEU A 175 8.13 -8.28 2.98
C LEU A 175 7.93 -9.52 3.82
N ALA A 176 8.43 -10.66 3.33
CA ALA A 176 8.44 -11.91 4.07
C ALA A 176 9.32 -11.82 5.34
N MET A 177 10.49 -11.16 5.26
CA MET A 177 11.34 -10.92 6.44
C MET A 177 10.65 -10.01 7.48
N GLN A 178 9.79 -9.10 7.04
CA GLN A 178 9.01 -8.22 7.90
C GLN A 178 7.74 -8.88 8.45
N GLY A 179 7.43 -10.12 8.06
CA GLY A 179 6.20 -10.82 8.46
C GLY A 179 4.92 -10.20 7.90
N LYS A 180 5.01 -9.45 6.79
CA LYS A 180 3.85 -8.78 6.17
C LYS A 180 3.08 -9.64 5.17
N LEU A 181 3.68 -10.74 4.70
CA LEU A 181 3.03 -11.64 3.75
C LEU A 181 2.05 -12.57 4.45
N ASP A 182 1.01 -12.96 3.72
CA ASP A 182 0.05 -13.95 4.18
C ASP A 182 0.64 -15.37 4.19
N PRO A 183 0.25 -16.22 5.16
CA PRO A 183 0.58 -17.63 5.11
C PRO A 183 -0.14 -18.28 3.92
N ILE A 184 0.53 -19.24 3.29
CA ILE A 184 0.00 -19.93 2.12
C ILE A 184 -0.32 -21.36 2.49
N ILE A 185 -1.51 -21.78 2.08
CA ILE A 185 -2.11 -23.08 2.42
C ILE A 185 -2.34 -23.87 1.13
N GLY A 186 -2.20 -25.20 1.20
CA GLY A 186 -2.54 -26.12 0.11
C GLY A 186 -1.61 -26.08 -1.12
N ARG A 187 -0.59 -25.20 -1.16
CA ARG A 187 0.26 -25.00 -2.36
C ARG A 187 1.69 -25.49 -2.24
N ASP A 188 1.94 -26.36 -1.28
CA ASP A 188 3.29 -26.76 -0.94
C ASP A 188 4.03 -27.49 -2.06
N GLN A 189 3.33 -28.39 -2.75
CA GLN A 189 3.88 -29.15 -3.87
C GLN A 189 4.18 -28.25 -5.08
N ILE A 190 3.32 -27.25 -5.34
CA ILE A 190 3.49 -26.29 -6.43
C ILE A 190 4.71 -25.40 -6.17
N ILE A 191 4.83 -24.86 -4.95
CA ILE A 191 5.99 -24.02 -4.58
C ILE A 191 7.28 -24.85 -4.66
N GLU A 192 7.26 -26.12 -4.25
CA GLU A 192 8.40 -27.02 -4.39
C GLU A 192 8.77 -27.24 -5.87
N ARG A 193 7.77 -27.46 -6.72
CA ARG A 193 7.96 -27.59 -8.16
C ARG A 193 8.58 -26.33 -8.78
N VAL A 194 8.14 -25.14 -8.37
CA VAL A 194 8.71 -23.85 -8.81
C VAL A 194 10.18 -23.74 -8.38
N ALA A 195 10.50 -24.06 -7.12
CA ALA A 195 11.87 -24.07 -6.61
C ALA A 195 12.76 -25.08 -7.35
N GLN A 196 12.22 -26.26 -7.68
CA GLN A 196 12.90 -27.28 -8.48
C GLN A 196 13.25 -26.74 -9.87
N ILE A 197 12.31 -26.08 -10.54
CA ILE A 197 12.51 -25.50 -11.87
C ILE A 197 13.58 -24.42 -11.85
N LEU A 198 13.51 -23.49 -10.89
CA LEU A 198 14.51 -22.41 -10.73
C LEU A 198 15.92 -22.94 -10.49
N SER A 199 16.06 -24.16 -9.96
CA SER A 199 17.35 -24.80 -9.70
C SER A 199 17.94 -25.53 -10.93
N ARG A 200 17.21 -25.62 -12.05
CA ARG A 200 17.67 -26.30 -13.27
C ARG A 200 18.70 -25.46 -14.03
N ARG A 201 19.54 -26.11 -14.85
CA ARG A 201 20.46 -25.42 -15.78
C ARG A 201 19.80 -24.97 -17.09
N LYS A 202 18.77 -25.69 -17.54
CA LYS A 202 18.00 -25.41 -18.76
C LYS A 202 16.52 -25.37 -18.40
N LYS A 203 15.74 -24.52 -19.07
CA LYS A 203 14.32 -24.29 -18.76
C LYS A 203 14.11 -23.96 -17.28
N ASN A 204 14.88 -22.99 -16.79
CA ASN A 204 14.96 -22.60 -15.39
C ASN A 204 14.06 -21.42 -15.02
N ASN A 205 13.20 -20.99 -15.94
CA ASN A 205 12.19 -19.97 -15.70
C ASN A 205 10.81 -20.65 -15.64
N PRO A 206 10.17 -20.77 -14.46
CA PRO A 206 8.81 -21.29 -14.35
C PRO A 206 7.79 -20.28 -14.88
N VAL A 207 6.77 -20.78 -15.58
CA VAL A 207 5.57 -20.00 -15.94
C VAL A 207 4.37 -20.63 -15.27
N LEU A 208 3.76 -19.85 -14.40
CA LEU A 208 2.53 -20.12 -13.66
C LEU A 208 1.34 -19.88 -14.60
N ILE A 209 0.68 -20.96 -15.01
CA ILE A 209 -0.46 -20.92 -15.94
C ILE A 209 -1.72 -21.32 -15.18
N GLY A 210 -2.73 -20.46 -15.20
CA GLY A 210 -4.03 -20.71 -14.58
C GLY A 210 -5.00 -19.58 -14.89
N GLU A 211 -6.21 -19.65 -14.37
CA GLU A 211 -7.19 -18.57 -14.50
C GLU A 211 -6.82 -17.36 -13.62
N PRO A 212 -7.34 -16.15 -13.88
CA PRO A 212 -7.22 -15.03 -12.96
C PRO A 212 -7.85 -15.35 -11.59
N GLY A 213 -7.34 -14.76 -10.52
CA GLY A 213 -7.87 -14.97 -9.16
C GLY A 213 -7.46 -16.29 -8.48
N VAL A 214 -6.86 -17.25 -9.20
CA VAL A 214 -6.36 -18.49 -8.56
C VAL A 214 -5.11 -18.25 -7.70
N GLY A 215 -4.72 -17.04 -7.31
CA GLY A 215 -3.61 -16.79 -6.38
C GLY A 215 -2.20 -17.10 -6.93
N LYS A 216 -1.90 -16.78 -8.19
CA LYS A 216 -0.56 -17.00 -8.79
C LYS A 216 0.53 -16.20 -8.05
N THR A 217 0.22 -14.97 -7.68
CA THR A 217 1.10 -14.08 -6.91
C THR A 217 1.41 -14.66 -5.53
N ALA A 218 0.43 -15.30 -4.88
CA ALA A 218 0.63 -15.99 -3.61
C ALA A 218 1.69 -17.11 -3.72
N ILE A 219 1.84 -17.78 -4.87
CA ILE A 219 2.90 -18.80 -5.03
C ILE A 219 4.30 -18.17 -5.01
N ALA A 220 4.46 -16.98 -5.58
CA ALA A 220 5.72 -16.24 -5.53
C ALA A 220 6.05 -15.76 -4.11
N GLU A 221 5.04 -15.29 -3.37
CA GLU A 221 5.14 -14.94 -1.95
C GLU A 221 5.52 -16.15 -1.09
N GLY A 222 4.95 -17.32 -1.38
CA GLY A 222 5.27 -18.57 -0.68
C GLY A 222 6.68 -19.05 -0.94
N LEU A 223 7.16 -18.87 -2.16
CA LEU A 223 8.57 -19.11 -2.45
C LEU A 223 9.47 -18.17 -1.66
N ALA A 224 9.11 -16.90 -1.49
CA ALA A 224 9.88 -15.95 -0.68
C ALA A 224 9.95 -16.38 0.79
N LEU A 225 8.82 -16.80 1.38
CA LEU A 225 8.78 -17.37 2.74
C LEU A 225 9.65 -18.63 2.87
N ARG A 226 9.66 -19.50 1.86
CA ARG A 226 10.50 -20.71 1.85
C ARG A 226 11.99 -20.41 1.69
N ILE A 227 12.35 -19.38 0.94
CA ILE A 227 13.76 -18.94 0.83
C ILE A 227 14.27 -18.47 2.20
N ILE A 228 13.49 -17.68 2.93
CA ILE A 228 13.87 -17.16 4.26
C ILE A 228 13.97 -18.27 5.29
N SER A 229 13.00 -19.18 5.30
CA SER A 229 13.01 -20.36 6.17
C SER A 229 14.03 -21.43 5.75
N LYS A 230 14.79 -21.20 4.67
CA LYS A 230 15.79 -22.12 4.09
C LYS A 230 15.23 -23.50 3.72
N LYS A 231 13.91 -23.60 3.46
CA LYS A 231 13.21 -24.80 2.98
C LYS A 231 13.28 -24.97 1.46
N VAL A 232 14.36 -24.52 0.84
CA VAL A 232 14.63 -24.58 -0.61
C VAL A 232 16.04 -25.10 -0.88
N PRO A 233 16.35 -25.58 -2.10
CA PRO A 233 17.70 -25.97 -2.48
C PRO A 233 18.73 -24.86 -2.20
N ARG A 234 19.96 -25.25 -1.84
CA ARG A 234 21.06 -24.31 -1.48
C ARG A 234 21.35 -23.26 -2.55
N VAL A 235 21.08 -23.58 -3.83
CA VAL A 235 21.27 -22.66 -4.97
C VAL A 235 20.34 -21.43 -4.87
N LEU A 236 19.19 -21.58 -4.21
CA LEU A 236 18.23 -20.51 -4.01
C LEU A 236 18.42 -19.78 -2.67
N HIS A 237 19.37 -20.21 -1.84
CA HIS A 237 19.68 -19.50 -0.59
C HIS A 237 20.22 -18.10 -0.92
N ASN A 238 19.82 -17.12 -0.11
CA ASN A 238 20.19 -15.70 -0.26
C ASN A 238 19.72 -15.04 -1.57
N LYS A 239 18.88 -15.70 -2.37
CA LYS A 239 18.24 -15.03 -3.50
C LYS A 239 17.09 -14.13 -3.02
N ARG A 240 16.86 -13.05 -3.76
CA ARG A 240 15.76 -12.09 -3.57
C ARG A 240 14.71 -12.33 -4.64
N ILE A 241 13.44 -12.36 -4.27
CA ILE A 241 12.32 -12.33 -5.20
C ILE A 241 11.77 -10.92 -5.24
N VAL A 242 11.79 -10.30 -6.42
CA VAL A 242 11.25 -8.96 -6.64
C VAL A 242 10.13 -9.02 -7.67
N ALA A 243 8.93 -8.59 -7.28
CA ALA A 243 7.79 -8.45 -8.17
C ALA A 243 7.90 -7.14 -8.94
N LEU A 244 7.85 -7.19 -10.27
CA LEU A 244 7.87 -6.03 -11.13
C LEU A 244 6.47 -5.42 -11.23
N ASP A 245 6.32 -4.13 -10.91
CA ASP A 245 5.06 -3.43 -11.08
C ASP A 245 5.05 -2.67 -12.42
N MET A 246 4.36 -3.24 -13.40
CA MET A 246 4.20 -2.63 -14.72
C MET A 246 3.46 -1.29 -14.65
N GLY A 247 2.51 -1.13 -13.72
CA GLY A 247 1.77 0.12 -13.52
C GLY A 247 2.69 1.27 -13.13
N SER A 248 3.59 1.04 -12.17
CA SER A 248 4.60 2.03 -11.75
C SER A 248 5.58 2.40 -12.85
N ILE A 249 5.93 1.46 -13.73
CA ILE A 249 6.86 1.72 -14.84
C ILE A 249 6.21 2.61 -15.90
N VAL A 250 4.93 2.36 -16.20
CA VAL A 250 4.14 3.16 -17.16
C VAL A 250 3.75 4.52 -16.57
N ALA A 251 3.51 4.58 -15.26
CA ALA A 251 3.13 5.80 -14.57
C ALA A 251 4.16 6.93 -14.79
N GLY A 252 3.68 8.08 -15.26
CA GLY A 252 4.52 9.24 -15.55
C GLY A 252 5.38 9.13 -16.82
N THR A 253 5.20 8.09 -17.64
CA THR A 253 5.75 8.06 -19.01
C THR A 253 4.73 8.65 -19.98
N LYS A 254 5.15 9.63 -20.78
CA LYS A 254 4.31 10.20 -21.86
C LYS A 254 4.69 9.63 -23.23
N TYR A 255 5.93 9.18 -23.35
CA TYR A 255 6.52 8.72 -24.59
C TYR A 255 7.08 7.31 -24.41
N ARG A 256 6.94 6.47 -25.45
CA ARG A 256 7.47 5.11 -25.49
C ARG A 256 8.96 5.01 -25.12
N GLY A 257 9.78 5.96 -25.57
CA GLY A 257 11.22 5.97 -25.26
C GLY A 257 11.53 6.06 -23.77
N GLN A 258 10.71 6.76 -22.98
CA GLN A 258 10.91 6.86 -21.52
C GLN A 258 10.63 5.54 -20.81
N PHE A 259 9.64 4.79 -21.29
CA PHE A 259 9.36 3.44 -20.82
C PHE A 259 10.53 2.50 -21.13
N GLU A 260 11.03 2.53 -22.37
CA GLU A 260 12.17 1.71 -22.79
C GLU A 260 13.44 2.06 -22.00
N GLU A 261 13.69 3.34 -21.71
CA GLU A 261 14.83 3.78 -20.90
C GLU A 261 14.76 3.23 -19.46
N ARG A 262 13.58 3.30 -18.82
CA ARG A 262 13.35 2.72 -17.48
C ARG A 262 13.55 1.21 -17.49
N MET A 263 12.99 0.52 -18.48
CA MET A 263 13.18 -0.93 -18.64
C MET A 263 14.65 -1.28 -18.88
N LYS A 264 15.39 -0.44 -19.59
CA LYS A 264 16.81 -0.68 -19.88
C LYS A 264 17.66 -0.53 -18.62
N ALA A 265 17.34 0.44 -17.77
CA ALA A 265 17.97 0.60 -16.47
C ALA A 265 17.75 -0.66 -15.60
N ILE A 266 16.51 -1.16 -15.52
CA ILE A 266 16.17 -2.39 -14.80
C ILE A 266 16.94 -3.60 -15.35
N MET A 267 16.98 -3.78 -16.68
CA MET A 267 17.74 -4.88 -17.30
C MET A 267 19.24 -4.83 -17.00
N THR A 268 19.82 -3.64 -17.06
CA THR A 268 21.26 -3.45 -16.77
C THR A 268 21.59 -3.76 -15.31
N GLU A 269 20.65 -3.52 -14.39
CA GLU A 269 20.78 -3.92 -12.98
C GLU A 269 20.65 -5.44 -12.81
N LEU A 270 19.67 -6.07 -13.48
CA LEU A 270 19.45 -7.52 -13.42
C LEU A 270 20.63 -8.32 -13.99
N GLU A 271 21.30 -7.82 -15.03
CA GLU A 271 22.53 -8.44 -15.56
C GLU A 271 23.66 -8.48 -14.51
N LYS A 272 23.73 -7.50 -13.62
CA LYS A 272 24.74 -7.42 -12.54
C LYS A 272 24.32 -8.19 -11.28
N ALA A 273 23.02 -8.25 -10.99
CA ALA A 273 22.47 -8.82 -9.77
C ALA A 273 22.02 -10.30 -9.95
N LYS A 274 22.97 -11.24 -9.83
CA LYS A 274 22.70 -12.69 -9.98
C LYS A 274 21.89 -13.31 -8.84
N ASP A 275 21.75 -12.59 -7.73
CA ASP A 275 20.96 -12.97 -6.56
C ASP A 275 19.47 -12.65 -6.71
N VAL A 276 19.05 -11.98 -7.79
CA VAL A 276 17.66 -11.60 -7.99
C VAL A 276 16.90 -12.63 -8.85
N ILE A 277 15.67 -12.94 -8.43
CA ILE A 277 14.64 -13.64 -9.20
C ILE A 277 13.53 -12.63 -9.45
N LEU A 278 13.24 -12.35 -10.72
CA LEU A 278 12.19 -11.42 -11.09
C LEU A 278 10.83 -12.15 -11.14
N PHE A 279 9.83 -11.66 -10.43
CA PHE A 279 8.44 -12.08 -10.61
C PHE A 279 7.75 -11.08 -11.53
N ILE A 280 7.19 -11.58 -12.63
CA ILE A 280 6.43 -10.79 -13.60
C ILE A 280 5.00 -11.31 -13.56
N ASP A 281 4.11 -10.49 -13.01
CA ASP A 281 2.68 -10.72 -13.21
C ASP A 281 2.30 -10.36 -14.65
N GLU A 282 1.33 -11.07 -15.20
CA GLU A 282 0.89 -10.89 -16.59
C GLU A 282 2.04 -10.87 -17.61
N LEU A 283 2.85 -11.94 -17.64
CA LEU A 283 4.05 -12.07 -18.48
C LEU A 283 3.81 -11.72 -19.96
N HIS A 284 2.59 -11.91 -20.45
CA HIS A 284 2.20 -11.57 -21.82
C HIS A 284 2.31 -10.06 -22.13
N THR A 285 2.14 -9.18 -21.14
CA THR A 285 2.24 -7.71 -21.31
C THR A 285 3.63 -7.28 -21.80
N ILE A 286 4.67 -7.99 -21.35
CA ILE A 286 6.07 -7.71 -21.68
C ILE A 286 6.48 -8.39 -22.99
N VAL A 287 5.91 -9.56 -23.28
CA VAL A 287 6.26 -10.42 -24.42
C VAL A 287 5.47 -10.05 -25.69
N GLY A 288 4.34 -9.37 -25.52
CA GLY A 288 3.30 -9.05 -26.50
C GLY A 288 3.81 -8.50 -27.83
N ALA A 289 4.03 -9.43 -28.76
CA ALA A 289 4.46 -9.22 -30.13
C ALA A 289 3.41 -8.44 -30.97
N GLY A 290 3.75 -7.22 -31.38
CA GLY A 290 3.37 -6.61 -32.67
C GLY A 290 1.89 -6.47 -33.08
N GLY A 291 0.91 -6.81 -32.23
CA GLY A 291 -0.52 -6.69 -32.52
C GLY A 291 -1.05 -5.28 -32.26
N ALA A 292 -1.81 -4.73 -33.22
CA ALA A 292 -2.27 -3.34 -33.26
C ALA A 292 -3.10 -2.91 -32.03
N SER A 293 -2.48 -2.16 -31.12
CA SER A 293 -3.02 -0.98 -30.40
C SER A 293 -2.12 -0.63 -29.21
N GLY A 294 -1.05 0.16 -29.41
CA GLY A 294 -0.34 0.82 -28.31
C GLY A 294 0.33 -0.07 -27.24
N SER A 295 0.56 -1.36 -27.50
CA SER A 295 1.23 -2.24 -26.54
C SER A 295 2.71 -1.86 -26.36
N LEU A 296 3.14 -1.86 -25.10
CA LEU A 296 4.48 -1.55 -24.64
C LEU A 296 5.41 -2.74 -24.93
N ASP A 297 5.84 -2.89 -26.18
CA ASP A 297 6.65 -4.03 -26.61
C ASP A 297 8.10 -3.94 -26.09
N ALA A 298 8.37 -4.64 -24.98
CA ALA A 298 9.69 -4.82 -24.39
C ALA A 298 10.33 -6.18 -24.76
N SER A 299 9.70 -6.96 -25.65
CA SER A 299 10.09 -8.33 -25.99
C SER A 299 11.54 -8.40 -26.51
N ASN A 300 11.97 -7.38 -27.26
CA ASN A 300 13.33 -7.25 -27.79
C ASN A 300 14.41 -7.08 -26.71
N MET A 301 14.05 -6.62 -25.50
CA MET A 301 14.97 -6.44 -24.39
C MET A 301 15.08 -7.70 -23.52
N PHE A 302 13.97 -8.41 -23.32
CA PHE A 302 13.94 -9.63 -22.52
C PHE A 302 14.48 -10.85 -23.25
N LYS A 303 14.20 -10.98 -24.56
CA LYS A 303 14.62 -12.15 -25.36
C LYS A 303 16.13 -12.43 -25.27
N PRO A 304 17.03 -11.43 -25.45
CA PRO A 304 18.46 -11.66 -25.32
C PRO A 304 18.89 -12.06 -23.91
N ALA A 305 18.36 -11.39 -22.87
CA ALA A 305 18.70 -11.67 -21.47
C ALA A 305 18.24 -13.08 -21.03
N LEU A 306 17.05 -13.51 -21.47
CA LEU A 306 16.54 -14.86 -21.27
C LEU A 306 17.33 -15.89 -22.08
N ALA A 307 17.71 -15.56 -23.32
CA ALA A 307 18.50 -16.46 -24.17
C ALA A 307 19.90 -16.70 -23.59
N ARG A 308 20.56 -15.66 -23.06
CA ARG A 308 21.88 -15.76 -22.41
C ARG A 308 21.83 -16.38 -21.01
N GLY A 309 20.64 -16.50 -20.40
CA GLY A 309 20.47 -17.03 -19.05
C GLY A 309 20.94 -16.06 -17.96
N GLU A 310 21.05 -14.77 -18.31
CA GLU A 310 21.39 -13.68 -17.39
C GLU A 310 20.17 -13.30 -16.54
N LEU A 311 18.97 -13.44 -17.10
CA LEU A 311 17.70 -13.20 -16.40
C LEU A 311 17.09 -14.51 -15.90
N GLN A 312 16.83 -14.56 -14.60
CA GLN A 312 16.01 -15.59 -13.96
C GLN A 312 14.68 -14.98 -13.54
N CYS A 313 13.56 -15.55 -14.01
CA CYS A 313 12.24 -15.04 -13.69
C CYS A 313 11.18 -16.11 -13.47
N ILE A 314 10.13 -15.72 -12.76
CA ILE A 314 8.88 -16.44 -12.58
C ILE A 314 7.81 -15.60 -13.30
N GLY A 315 7.18 -16.16 -14.32
CA GLY A 315 6.08 -15.49 -15.02
C GLY A 315 4.72 -16.02 -14.59
N ALA A 316 3.70 -15.17 -14.57
CA ALA A 316 2.30 -15.58 -14.43
C ALA A 316 1.50 -15.15 -15.65
N THR A 317 0.62 -16.02 -16.17
CA THR A 317 -0.20 -15.74 -17.37
C THR A 317 -1.39 -16.69 -17.44
N THR A 318 -2.38 -16.41 -18.29
CA THR A 318 -3.48 -17.33 -18.58
C THR A 318 -3.07 -18.37 -19.62
N LEU A 319 -3.88 -19.43 -19.77
CA LEU A 319 -3.59 -20.49 -20.75
C LEU A 319 -3.62 -19.96 -22.19
N ASP A 320 -4.56 -19.08 -22.49
CA ASP A 320 -4.76 -18.52 -23.83
C ASP A 320 -3.63 -17.57 -24.22
N GLU A 321 -3.22 -16.69 -23.31
CA GLU A 321 -2.07 -15.81 -23.49
C GLU A 321 -0.76 -16.60 -23.68
N TYR A 322 -0.56 -17.65 -22.88
CA TYR A 322 0.63 -18.50 -23.01
C TYR A 322 0.71 -19.12 -24.41
N ARG A 323 -0.41 -19.67 -24.90
CA ARG A 323 -0.51 -20.25 -26.24
C ARG A 323 -0.27 -19.22 -27.33
N MET A 324 -0.79 -18.00 -27.16
CA MET A 324 -0.71 -16.95 -28.16
C MET A 324 0.69 -16.34 -28.26
N TYR A 325 1.36 -16.09 -27.15
CA TYR A 325 2.58 -15.25 -27.10
C TYR A 325 3.86 -16.01 -26.75
N ILE A 326 3.79 -17.10 -25.99
CA ILE A 326 4.98 -17.81 -25.48
C ILE A 326 5.21 -19.12 -26.22
N GLU A 327 4.17 -19.93 -26.43
CA GLU A 327 4.27 -21.25 -27.06
C GLU A 327 4.65 -21.16 -28.55
N LYS A 328 4.19 -20.11 -29.24
CA LYS A 328 4.55 -19.85 -30.64
C LYS A 328 6.00 -19.38 -30.82
N ASP A 329 6.63 -18.84 -29.78
CA ASP A 329 7.98 -18.32 -29.85
C ASP A 329 9.00 -19.36 -29.37
N GLY A 330 9.66 -20.02 -30.33
CA GLY A 330 10.65 -21.05 -30.04
C GLY A 330 11.90 -20.58 -29.26
N ALA A 331 12.16 -19.28 -29.12
CA ALA A 331 13.23 -18.78 -28.26
C ALA A 331 12.79 -18.81 -26.78
N LEU A 332 11.57 -18.36 -26.50
CA LEU A 332 11.00 -18.31 -25.15
C LEU A 332 10.61 -19.70 -24.64
N GLU A 333 10.03 -20.55 -25.50
CA GLU A 333 9.64 -21.92 -25.14
C GLU A 333 10.83 -22.78 -24.65
N ARG A 334 12.04 -22.48 -25.13
CA ARG A 334 13.28 -23.15 -24.71
C ARG A 334 13.82 -22.64 -23.36
N ARG A 335 13.27 -21.57 -22.81
CA ARG A 335 13.69 -20.96 -21.53
C ARG A 335 12.64 -21.13 -20.44
N PHE A 336 11.37 -21.21 -20.82
CA PHE A 336 10.27 -21.38 -19.89
C PHE A 336 9.89 -22.85 -19.67
N GLN A 337 9.38 -23.12 -18.47
CA GLN A 337 8.78 -24.39 -18.10
C GLN A 337 7.38 -24.14 -17.54
N LYS A 338 6.37 -24.74 -18.18
CA LYS A 338 4.97 -24.64 -17.73
C LYS A 338 4.73 -25.31 -16.38
N VAL A 339 3.96 -24.64 -15.54
CA VAL A 339 3.42 -25.11 -14.25
C VAL A 339 1.93 -24.75 -14.25
N MET A 340 1.07 -25.76 -14.31
CA MET A 340 -0.38 -25.57 -14.25
C MET A 340 -0.80 -25.32 -12.80
N ILE A 341 -1.66 -24.34 -12.59
CA ILE A 341 -2.25 -24.01 -11.31
C ILE A 341 -3.75 -24.17 -11.45
N GLU A 342 -4.29 -25.06 -10.63
CA GLU A 342 -5.72 -25.30 -10.53
C GLU A 342 -6.33 -24.37 -9.46
N PRO A 343 -7.62 -24.02 -9.59
CA PRO A 343 -8.36 -23.36 -8.51
C PRO A 343 -8.32 -24.19 -7.22
N THR A 344 -8.37 -23.52 -6.07
CA THR A 344 -8.43 -24.22 -4.78
C THR A 344 -9.76 -24.94 -4.59
N THR A 345 -9.72 -26.06 -3.88
CA THR A 345 -10.94 -26.75 -3.48
C THR A 345 -11.75 -25.93 -2.46
N PRO A 346 -13.06 -26.16 -2.29
CA PRO A 346 -13.86 -25.48 -1.28
C PRO A 346 -13.29 -25.61 0.14
N GLU A 347 -12.76 -26.79 0.48
CA GLU A 347 -12.15 -27.09 1.78
C GLU A 347 -10.85 -26.29 1.99
N GLU A 348 -9.93 -26.31 1.01
CA GLU A 348 -8.70 -25.50 1.07
C GLU A 348 -9.01 -24.01 1.13
N THR A 349 -10.04 -23.55 0.41
CA THR A 349 -10.45 -22.15 0.41
C THR A 349 -10.99 -21.75 1.78
N LEU A 350 -11.74 -22.61 2.46
CA LEU A 350 -12.19 -22.36 3.83
C LEU A 350 -11.02 -22.21 4.80
N GLU A 351 -9.98 -23.04 4.68
CA GLU A 351 -8.75 -22.87 5.46
C GLU A 351 -8.04 -21.54 5.16
N ILE A 352 -7.98 -21.15 3.89
CA ILE A 352 -7.43 -19.85 3.48
C ILE A 352 -8.21 -18.71 4.14
N LEU A 353 -9.55 -18.75 4.10
CA LEU A 353 -10.40 -17.74 4.74
C LEU A 353 -10.17 -17.68 6.25
N ARG A 354 -10.02 -18.82 6.94
CA ARG A 354 -9.72 -18.86 8.39
C ARG A 354 -8.39 -18.21 8.72
N CYS A 355 -7.38 -18.35 7.87
CA CYS A 355 -6.08 -17.73 8.10
C CYS A 355 -6.06 -16.22 7.87
N ILE A 356 -6.79 -15.72 6.86
CA ILE A 356 -6.86 -14.28 6.58
C ILE A 356 -7.93 -13.56 7.41
N LYS A 357 -8.85 -14.31 8.04
CA LYS A 357 -9.96 -13.81 8.88
C LYS A 357 -9.51 -12.68 9.80
N SER A 358 -8.47 -12.90 10.61
CA SER A 358 -8.02 -11.92 11.60
C SER A 358 -7.60 -10.59 11.00
N LYS A 359 -7.03 -10.59 9.78
CA LYS A 359 -6.63 -9.35 9.09
C LYS A 359 -7.85 -8.56 8.64
N TYR A 360 -8.87 -9.23 8.11
CA TYR A 360 -10.12 -8.59 7.69
C TYR A 360 -10.97 -8.13 8.89
N GLU A 361 -10.95 -8.88 9.99
CA GLU A 361 -11.60 -8.49 11.25
C GLU A 361 -10.99 -7.20 11.81
N GLU A 362 -9.65 -7.10 11.83
CA GLU A 362 -8.95 -5.88 12.26
C GLU A 362 -9.19 -4.71 11.31
N HIS A 363 -9.14 -4.96 9.99
CA HIS A 363 -9.31 -3.92 8.98
C HIS A 363 -10.72 -3.30 9.00
N HIS A 364 -11.76 -4.13 9.07
CA HIS A 364 -13.15 -3.67 9.02
C HIS A 364 -13.80 -3.50 10.40
N ARG A 365 -13.09 -3.85 11.48
CA ARG A 365 -13.63 -3.84 12.86
C ARG A 365 -14.91 -4.67 13.00
N VAL A 366 -14.90 -5.86 12.41
CA VAL A 366 -15.99 -6.83 12.48
C VAL A 366 -15.49 -8.16 13.01
N ARG A 367 -16.40 -9.06 13.40
CA ARG A 367 -16.09 -10.45 13.72
C ARG A 367 -16.85 -11.38 12.79
N TYR A 368 -16.16 -12.28 12.10
CA TYR A 368 -16.83 -13.28 11.27
C TYR A 368 -17.18 -14.51 12.09
N THR A 369 -18.43 -14.95 12.00
CA THR A 369 -18.85 -16.26 12.51
C THR A 369 -18.29 -17.38 11.63
N ASP A 370 -18.13 -18.58 12.17
CA ASP A 370 -17.63 -19.71 11.38
C ASP A 370 -18.69 -20.15 10.35
N GLU A 371 -19.97 -20.01 10.70
CA GLU A 371 -21.11 -20.20 9.80
C GLU A 371 -21.06 -19.21 8.62
N ALA A 372 -20.66 -17.96 8.86
CA ALA A 372 -20.49 -16.99 7.79
C ALA A 372 -19.37 -17.39 6.81
N LEU A 373 -18.26 -17.96 7.30
CA LEU A 373 -17.18 -18.43 6.42
C LEU A 373 -17.63 -19.61 5.54
N GLU A 374 -18.37 -20.56 6.12
CA GLU A 374 -18.94 -21.68 5.38
C GLU A 374 -19.98 -21.21 4.36
N ALA A 375 -20.81 -20.25 4.73
CA ALA A 375 -21.77 -19.61 3.84
C ALA A 375 -21.07 -18.90 2.67
N THR A 376 -19.97 -18.20 2.91
CA THR A 376 -19.17 -17.54 1.86
C THR A 376 -18.75 -18.54 0.80
N ILE A 377 -18.22 -19.69 1.19
CA ILE A 377 -17.81 -20.73 0.23
C ILE A 377 -19.03 -21.27 -0.53
N ARG A 378 -20.07 -21.71 0.18
CA ARG A 378 -21.25 -22.34 -0.43
C ARG A 378 -21.99 -21.41 -1.39
N LEU A 379 -22.12 -20.13 -1.04
CA LEU A 379 -22.84 -19.14 -1.84
C LEU A 379 -22.00 -18.63 -3.01
N SER A 380 -20.71 -18.36 -2.81
CA SER A 380 -19.82 -17.94 -3.91
C SER A 380 -19.57 -19.07 -4.91
N GLU A 381 -19.53 -20.34 -4.49
CA GLU A 381 -19.46 -21.47 -5.42
C GLU A 381 -20.67 -21.51 -6.34
N ARG A 382 -21.86 -21.34 -5.76
CA ARG A 382 -23.14 -21.54 -6.44
C ARG A 382 -23.57 -20.38 -7.32
N TYR A 383 -23.35 -19.14 -6.87
CA TYR A 383 -23.93 -17.95 -7.50
C TYR A 383 -22.91 -17.09 -8.26
N ILE A 384 -21.61 -17.20 -7.93
CA ILE A 384 -20.54 -16.46 -8.61
C ILE A 384 -19.75 -17.44 -9.49
N THR A 385 -20.19 -17.57 -10.74
CA THR A 385 -19.67 -18.56 -11.71
C THR A 385 -18.60 -18.02 -12.65
N ASP A 386 -18.48 -16.70 -12.77
CA ASP A 386 -17.55 -15.98 -13.64
C ASP A 386 -16.14 -15.86 -13.04
N LYS A 387 -16.00 -16.07 -11.73
CA LYS A 387 -14.74 -16.03 -11.00
C LYS A 387 -14.37 -17.40 -10.40
N PHE A 388 -13.09 -17.57 -10.09
CA PHE A 388 -12.53 -18.79 -9.52
C PHE A 388 -12.14 -18.63 -8.05
N PHE A 389 -12.01 -19.74 -7.33
CA PHE A 389 -11.46 -19.76 -5.99
C PHE A 389 -9.93 -19.60 -6.00
N PRO A 390 -9.34 -18.92 -4.99
CA PRO A 390 -9.98 -18.38 -3.78
C PRO A 390 -10.56 -16.95 -3.91
N ASP A 391 -10.23 -16.22 -4.99
CA ASP A 391 -10.54 -14.80 -5.19
C ASP A 391 -12.01 -14.43 -4.91
N LYS A 392 -12.96 -15.14 -5.52
CA LYS A 392 -14.39 -14.85 -5.34
C LYS A 392 -14.88 -14.96 -3.90
N ALA A 393 -14.27 -15.83 -3.08
CA ALA A 393 -14.64 -15.97 -1.68
C ALA A 393 -14.03 -14.86 -0.83
N ILE A 394 -12.81 -14.43 -1.16
CA ILE A 394 -12.15 -13.31 -0.48
C ILE A 394 -12.93 -12.02 -0.76
N ASP A 395 -13.32 -11.79 -2.01
CA ASP A 395 -14.13 -10.63 -2.42
C ASP A 395 -15.45 -10.56 -1.61
N VAL A 396 -16.19 -11.67 -1.53
CA VAL A 396 -17.44 -11.74 -0.76
C VAL A 396 -17.20 -11.46 0.73
N LEU A 397 -16.12 -12.02 1.30
CA LEU A 397 -15.77 -11.80 2.70
C LEU A 397 -15.47 -10.31 2.97
N ASP A 398 -14.62 -9.72 2.13
CA ASP A 398 -14.18 -8.31 2.23
C ASP A 398 -15.35 -7.34 2.11
N GLU A 399 -16.18 -7.52 1.09
CA GLU A 399 -17.35 -6.68 0.83
C GLU A 399 -18.38 -6.80 1.96
N THR A 400 -18.58 -8.01 2.51
CA THR A 400 -19.48 -8.20 3.65
C THR A 400 -18.97 -7.51 4.91
N GLY A 401 -17.67 -7.61 5.21
CA GLY A 401 -17.07 -6.92 6.35
C GLY A 401 -17.24 -5.41 6.27
N SER A 402 -16.91 -4.82 5.12
CA SER A 402 -17.07 -3.40 4.88
C SER A 402 -18.52 -2.94 5.03
N ARG A 403 -19.46 -3.71 4.46
CA ARG A 403 -20.89 -3.39 4.50
C ARG A 403 -21.47 -3.46 5.91
N VAL A 404 -21.19 -4.54 6.63
CA VAL A 404 -21.67 -4.72 8.01
C VAL A 404 -21.12 -3.61 8.90
N HIS A 405 -19.84 -3.26 8.74
CA HIS A 405 -19.26 -2.11 9.42
C HIS A 405 -20.02 -0.81 9.11
N ILE A 406 -20.23 -0.47 7.84
CA ILE A 406 -20.97 0.75 7.44
C ILE A 406 -22.39 0.74 7.99
N SER A 407 -23.09 -0.39 7.93
CA SER A 407 -24.47 -0.52 8.42
C SER A 407 -24.58 -0.41 9.94
N SER A 408 -23.51 -0.75 10.66
CA SER A 408 -23.45 -0.67 12.12
C SER A 408 -23.24 0.77 12.63
N ILE A 409 -22.76 1.68 11.78
CA ILE A 409 -22.59 3.10 12.11
C ILE A 409 -23.97 3.78 12.05
N VAL A 410 -24.71 3.72 13.16
CA VAL A 410 -25.97 4.43 13.32
C VAL A 410 -25.77 5.60 14.27
N VAL A 411 -25.94 6.81 13.76
CA VAL A 411 -25.89 8.03 14.58
C VAL A 411 -27.08 8.03 15.56
N PRO A 412 -26.86 8.16 16.88
CA PRO A 412 -27.93 8.25 17.86
C PRO A 412 -28.94 9.37 17.53
N LYS A 413 -30.23 9.09 17.74
CA LYS A 413 -31.31 10.07 17.52
C LYS A 413 -31.12 11.36 18.32
N GLU A 414 -30.51 11.25 19.49
CA GLU A 414 -30.21 12.38 20.39
C GLU A 414 -29.28 13.40 19.71
N ILE A 415 -28.26 12.93 18.98
CA ILE A 415 -27.34 13.80 18.22
C ILE A 415 -28.08 14.50 17.08
N LEU A 416 -28.90 13.75 16.33
CA LEU A 416 -29.70 14.30 15.23
C LEU A 416 -30.71 15.35 15.72
N ASP A 417 -31.36 15.09 16.86
CA ASP A 417 -32.32 16.02 17.47
C ASP A 417 -31.62 17.29 17.99
N LEU A 418 -30.43 17.15 18.60
CA LEU A 418 -29.61 18.29 19.05
C LEU A 418 -29.17 19.16 17.87
N GLU A 419 -28.70 18.57 16.77
CA GLU A 419 -28.35 19.30 15.55
C GLU A 419 -29.54 20.08 14.98
N GLN A 420 -30.71 19.46 14.91
CA GLN A 420 -31.94 20.12 14.45
C GLN A 420 -32.36 21.28 15.37
N ARG A 421 -32.22 21.11 16.70
CA ARG A 421 -32.53 22.18 17.67
C ARG A 421 -31.56 23.36 17.55
N ILE A 422 -30.26 23.08 17.40
CA ILE A 422 -29.23 24.10 17.20
C ILE A 422 -29.54 24.90 15.94
N GLU A 423 -29.90 24.24 14.84
CA GLU A 423 -30.21 24.91 13.59
C GLU A 423 -31.46 25.80 13.69
N LYS A 424 -32.53 25.33 14.35
CA LYS A 424 -33.72 26.16 14.63
C LYS A 424 -33.36 27.42 15.43
N ILE A 425 -32.60 27.27 16.51
CA ILE A 425 -32.18 28.39 17.36
C ILE A 425 -31.27 29.35 16.60
N ARG A 426 -30.41 28.84 15.71
CA ARG A 426 -29.54 29.66 14.87
C ARG A 426 -30.36 30.55 13.92
N GLN A 427 -31.42 30.00 13.32
CA GLN A 427 -32.34 30.74 12.46
C GLN A 427 -33.13 31.80 13.24
N GLU A 428 -33.67 31.44 14.41
CA GLU A 428 -34.38 32.39 15.29
C GLU A 428 -33.46 33.54 15.74
N LYS A 429 -32.22 33.21 16.16
CA LYS A 429 -31.20 34.19 16.56
C LYS A 429 -30.91 35.18 15.43
N GLU A 430 -30.77 34.71 14.20
CA GLU A 430 -30.53 35.56 13.03
C GLU A 430 -31.74 36.46 12.72
N GLN A 431 -32.96 35.95 12.88
CA GLN A 431 -34.18 36.74 12.72
C GLN A 431 -34.27 37.87 13.76
N TYR A 432 -34.04 37.59 15.04
CA TYR A 432 -34.03 38.62 16.09
C TYR A 432 -32.89 39.63 15.92
N ALA A 433 -31.72 39.19 15.45
CA ALA A 433 -30.62 40.10 15.11
C ALA A 433 -31.00 41.05 13.96
N LYS A 434 -31.71 40.57 12.92
CA LYS A 434 -32.24 41.41 11.83
C LYS A 434 -33.28 42.42 12.32
N GLN A 435 -34.09 42.03 13.30
CA GLN A 435 -35.09 42.89 13.93
C GLN A 435 -34.52 43.87 14.97
N GLN A 436 -33.19 43.88 15.17
CA GLN A 436 -32.49 44.68 16.18
C GLN A 436 -32.91 44.37 17.64
N ASP A 437 -33.56 43.23 17.89
CA ASP A 437 -33.85 42.73 19.24
C ASP A 437 -32.63 41.99 19.79
N PHE A 438 -31.65 42.76 20.25
CA PHE A 438 -30.37 42.23 20.73
C PHE A 438 -30.49 41.44 22.04
N GLU A 439 -31.50 41.70 22.86
CA GLU A 439 -31.68 41.03 24.15
C GLU A 439 -32.13 39.58 23.95
N ARG A 440 -33.13 39.34 23.08
CA ARG A 440 -33.57 37.99 22.74
C ARG A 440 -32.50 37.23 21.95
N ALA A 441 -31.80 37.91 21.04
CA ALA A 441 -30.68 37.31 20.32
C ALA A 441 -29.52 36.88 21.25
N ALA A 442 -29.28 37.61 22.35
CA ALA A 442 -28.30 37.22 23.37
C ALA A 442 -28.75 35.97 24.14
N LYS A 443 -30.02 35.88 24.56
CA LYS A 443 -30.57 34.68 25.22
C LYS A 443 -30.46 33.44 24.35
N LEU A 444 -30.81 33.55 23.07
CA LEU A 444 -30.69 32.44 22.11
C LEU A 444 -29.23 32.02 21.86
N ARG A 445 -28.28 32.97 21.90
CA ARG A 445 -26.84 32.67 21.82
C ARG A 445 -26.35 31.83 23.00
N ASP A 446 -26.80 32.16 24.22
CA ASP A 446 -26.43 31.37 25.41
C ASP A 446 -27.02 29.96 25.37
N ILE A 447 -28.25 29.81 24.85
CA ILE A 447 -28.88 28.50 24.65
C ILE A 447 -28.16 27.70 23.56
N GLU A 448 -27.83 28.31 22.42
CA GLU A 448 -27.05 27.71 21.34
C GLU A 448 -25.69 27.20 21.85
N ARG A 449 -24.97 28.00 22.65
CA ARG A 449 -23.69 27.58 23.25
C ARG A 449 -23.88 26.35 24.13
N ARG A 450 -24.92 26.32 24.97
CA ARG A 450 -25.21 25.16 25.83
C ARG A 450 -25.51 23.90 25.02
N LEU A 451 -26.34 24.01 23.98
CA LEU A 451 -26.66 22.88 23.10
C LEU A 451 -25.45 22.42 22.29
N GLN A 452 -24.54 23.32 21.90
CA GLN A 452 -23.27 22.97 21.26
C GLN A 452 -22.36 22.20 22.22
N GLU A 453 -22.26 22.61 23.48
CA GLU A 453 -21.50 21.88 24.51
C GLU A 453 -22.09 20.47 24.73
N GLU A 454 -23.42 20.35 24.77
CA GLU A 454 -24.14 19.08 24.88
C GLU A 454 -23.93 18.18 23.65
N LEU A 455 -23.99 18.74 22.44
CA LEU A 455 -23.69 18.02 21.20
C LEU A 455 -22.26 17.50 21.17
N VAL A 456 -21.28 18.30 21.60
CA VAL A 456 -19.87 17.88 21.69
C VAL A 456 -19.72 16.77 22.73
N TYR A 457 -20.42 16.84 23.86
CA TYR A 457 -20.41 15.79 24.87
C TYR A 457 -20.99 14.47 24.32
N GLU A 458 -22.19 14.49 23.74
CA GLU A 458 -22.84 13.30 23.18
C GLU A 458 -22.08 12.71 21.99
N ARG A 459 -21.47 13.54 21.13
CA ARG A 459 -20.59 13.07 20.06
C ARG A 459 -19.35 12.36 20.60
N ASN A 460 -18.65 12.95 21.57
CA ASN A 460 -17.47 12.32 22.17
C ASN A 460 -17.82 11.02 22.93
N LYS A 461 -19.02 10.95 23.52
CA LYS A 461 -19.53 9.74 24.16
C LYS A 461 -19.81 8.66 23.12
N TRP A 462 -20.49 9.01 22.03
CA TRP A 462 -20.76 8.10 20.92
C TRP A 462 -19.48 7.60 20.25
N GLU A 463 -18.49 8.46 19.96
CA GLU A 463 -17.20 8.05 19.39
C GLU A 463 -16.49 6.99 20.28
N ARG A 464 -16.56 7.15 21.61
CA ARG A 464 -15.99 6.15 22.55
C ARG A 464 -16.76 4.84 22.57
N GLU A 465 -18.09 4.89 22.47
CA GLU A 465 -18.93 3.70 22.39
C GLU A 465 -18.73 2.98 21.05
N GLU A 466 -18.58 3.72 19.96
CA GLU A 466 -18.28 3.23 18.61
C GLU A 466 -16.93 2.50 18.57
N GLU A 467 -15.89 3.05 19.19
CA GLU A 467 -14.57 2.39 19.30
C GLU A 467 -14.66 1.00 19.96
N THR A 468 -15.67 0.76 20.81
CA THR A 468 -15.85 -0.51 21.50
C THR A 468 -16.82 -1.47 20.80
N HIS A 469 -17.60 -1.00 19.83
CA HIS A 469 -18.63 -1.80 19.18
C HIS A 469 -18.06 -2.56 17.97
N ILE A 470 -17.94 -3.88 18.12
CA ILE A 470 -17.51 -4.78 17.05
C ILE A 470 -18.74 -5.49 16.50
N ALA A 471 -19.13 -5.17 15.27
CA ALA A 471 -20.26 -5.81 14.61
C ALA A 471 -19.91 -7.28 14.24
N THR A 472 -20.89 -8.17 14.33
CA THR A 472 -20.69 -9.59 13.99
C THR A 472 -21.32 -9.89 12.63
N VAL A 473 -20.55 -10.50 11.74
CA VAL A 473 -20.97 -10.91 10.40
C VAL A 473 -21.60 -12.29 10.47
N THR A 474 -22.83 -12.40 9.98
CA THR A 474 -23.64 -13.62 9.96
C THR A 474 -23.81 -14.17 8.55
N GLU A 475 -24.36 -15.39 8.44
CA GLU A 475 -24.71 -15.99 7.14
C GLU A 475 -25.68 -15.12 6.33
N GLU A 476 -26.60 -14.41 6.98
CA GLU A 476 -27.59 -13.56 6.31
C GLU A 476 -26.93 -12.37 5.61
N ASP A 477 -25.88 -11.81 6.22
CA ASP A 477 -25.11 -10.71 5.67
C ASP A 477 -24.37 -11.12 4.39
N ILE A 478 -23.75 -12.31 4.42
CA ILE A 478 -23.08 -12.90 3.25
C ILE A 478 -24.10 -13.11 2.12
N ALA A 479 -25.28 -13.64 2.44
CA ALA A 479 -26.33 -13.90 1.46
C ALA A 479 -26.83 -12.61 0.79
N GLU A 480 -26.91 -11.51 1.55
CA GLU A 480 -27.32 -10.21 1.02
C GLU A 480 -26.27 -9.61 0.09
N VAL A 481 -24.98 -9.73 0.43
CA VAL A 481 -23.86 -9.27 -0.41
C VAL A 481 -23.79 -10.07 -1.69
N VAL A 482 -23.84 -11.40 -1.63
CA VAL A 482 -23.88 -12.24 -2.84
C VAL A 482 -25.08 -11.90 -3.71
N ALA A 483 -26.23 -11.60 -3.11
CA ALA A 483 -27.41 -11.16 -3.84
C ALA A 483 -27.21 -9.80 -4.53
N MET A 484 -26.50 -8.88 -3.88
CA MET A 484 -26.15 -7.58 -4.46
C MET A 484 -25.16 -7.72 -5.62
N MET A 485 -24.09 -8.51 -5.44
CA MET A 485 -23.05 -8.73 -6.47
C MET A 485 -23.62 -9.41 -7.72
N THR A 486 -24.51 -10.39 -7.54
CA THR A 486 -25.03 -11.21 -8.65
C THR A 486 -26.37 -10.73 -9.18
N GLY A 487 -27.08 -9.86 -8.44
CA GLY A 487 -28.48 -9.50 -8.70
C GLY A 487 -29.49 -10.63 -8.41
N ILE A 488 -29.05 -11.76 -7.86
CA ILE A 488 -29.89 -12.94 -7.60
C ILE A 488 -30.27 -12.98 -6.12
N PRO A 489 -31.56 -12.86 -5.75
CA PRO A 489 -31.97 -12.80 -4.34
C PRO A 489 -31.77 -14.15 -3.62
N VAL A 490 -30.65 -14.31 -2.90
CA VAL A 490 -30.26 -15.57 -2.23
C VAL A 490 -31.14 -15.91 -1.02
N GLN A 491 -31.52 -14.92 -0.21
CA GLN A 491 -32.30 -15.10 1.03
C GLN A 491 -33.68 -15.73 0.80
N ARG A 492 -34.35 -15.38 -0.31
CA ARG A 492 -35.65 -15.97 -0.66
C ARG A 492 -35.51 -17.38 -1.21
N VAL A 493 -34.32 -17.82 -1.60
CA VAL A 493 -34.12 -18.98 -2.47
C VAL A 493 -33.86 -20.26 -1.67
N ALA A 494 -33.17 -20.27 -0.53
CA ALA A 494 -32.84 -21.54 0.17
C ALA A 494 -34.05 -22.43 0.57
N ARG A 495 -35.12 -21.86 1.13
CA ARG A 495 -36.38 -22.61 1.41
C ARG A 495 -37.31 -22.66 0.19
N SER A 496 -37.44 -21.57 -0.57
CA SER A 496 -38.39 -21.54 -1.69
C SER A 496 -37.89 -22.26 -2.94
N GLU A 497 -36.60 -22.53 -3.11
CA GLU A 497 -36.06 -23.10 -4.34
C GLU A 497 -36.31 -24.60 -4.45
N SER A 498 -36.20 -25.35 -3.35
CA SER A 498 -36.61 -26.76 -3.34
C SER A 498 -38.09 -26.88 -3.65
N GLU A 499 -38.94 -26.04 -3.05
CA GLU A 499 -40.37 -25.95 -3.36
C GLU A 499 -40.63 -25.46 -4.79
N LYS A 500 -39.92 -24.43 -5.28
CA LYS A 500 -40.03 -23.92 -6.65
C LYS A 500 -39.57 -24.94 -7.68
N ILE A 501 -38.56 -25.74 -7.38
CA ILE A 501 -38.11 -26.86 -8.22
C ILE A 501 -39.21 -27.93 -8.25
N LEU A 502 -39.81 -28.21 -7.10
CA LEU A 502 -40.95 -29.13 -6.98
C LEU A 502 -42.16 -28.65 -7.81
N HIS A 503 -42.45 -27.34 -7.82
CA HIS A 503 -43.58 -26.73 -8.55
C HIS A 503 -43.20 -26.07 -9.88
N MET A 504 -41.97 -26.28 -10.37
CA MET A 504 -41.42 -25.57 -11.54
C MET A 504 -42.23 -25.80 -12.82
N GLU A 505 -42.65 -27.04 -13.01
CA GLU A 505 -43.43 -27.47 -14.18
C GLU A 505 -44.79 -26.78 -14.22
N GLU A 506 -45.48 -26.68 -13.07
CA GLU A 506 -46.79 -26.04 -12.95
C GLU A 506 -46.70 -24.54 -13.20
N GLU A 507 -45.66 -23.87 -12.69
CA GLU A 507 -45.43 -22.44 -12.90
C GLU A 507 -45.03 -22.12 -14.35
N LEU A 508 -44.23 -22.98 -14.99
CA LEU A 508 -43.84 -22.78 -16.40
C LEU A 508 -45.01 -23.00 -17.36
N LYS A 509 -45.89 -23.99 -17.09
CA LYS A 509 -47.13 -24.21 -17.86
C LYS A 509 -48.10 -23.03 -17.81
N LYS A 510 -48.06 -22.20 -16.76
CA LYS A 510 -48.85 -20.94 -16.70
C LYS A 510 -48.34 -19.84 -17.64
N ARG A 511 -47.06 -19.88 -18.02
CA ARG A 511 -46.41 -18.85 -18.85
C ARG A 511 -46.15 -19.30 -20.28
N VAL A 512 -45.94 -20.60 -20.49
CA VAL A 512 -45.63 -21.20 -21.79
C VAL A 512 -46.84 -21.98 -22.26
N ILE A 513 -47.48 -21.50 -23.33
CA ILE A 513 -48.71 -22.10 -23.87
C ILE A 513 -48.36 -23.08 -24.99
N GLY A 514 -48.86 -24.31 -24.91
CA GLY A 514 -48.84 -25.30 -26.00
C GLY A 514 -47.53 -26.07 -26.20
N GLN A 515 -46.60 -26.03 -25.24
CA GLN A 515 -45.30 -26.72 -25.29
C GLN A 515 -45.07 -27.60 -24.06
N ASP A 516 -46.09 -28.34 -23.64
CA ASP A 516 -46.07 -29.09 -22.38
C ASP A 516 -44.96 -30.16 -22.33
N GLU A 517 -44.71 -30.86 -23.44
CA GLU A 517 -43.67 -31.90 -23.53
C GLU A 517 -42.25 -31.32 -23.38
N ALA A 518 -42.02 -30.12 -23.92
CA ALA A 518 -40.74 -29.42 -23.78
C ALA A 518 -40.54 -28.93 -22.34
N VAL A 519 -41.58 -28.39 -21.71
CA VAL A 519 -41.55 -27.95 -20.31
C VAL A 519 -41.29 -29.13 -19.37
N GLU A 520 -41.97 -30.26 -19.57
CA GLU A 520 -41.75 -31.48 -18.78
C GLU A 520 -40.31 -32.00 -18.93
N THR A 521 -39.80 -32.07 -20.16
CA THR A 521 -38.45 -32.56 -20.44
C THR A 521 -37.37 -31.71 -19.77
N ILE A 522 -37.48 -30.38 -19.88
CA ILE A 522 -36.53 -29.44 -19.29
C ILE A 522 -36.61 -29.46 -17.76
N THR A 523 -37.81 -29.41 -17.19
CA THR A 523 -38.00 -29.39 -15.73
C THR A 523 -37.53 -30.68 -15.07
N ARG A 524 -37.76 -31.84 -15.71
CA ARG A 524 -37.23 -33.13 -15.27
C ARG A 524 -35.70 -33.17 -15.29
N ALA A 525 -35.07 -32.65 -16.35
CA ALA A 525 -33.61 -32.56 -16.45
C ALA A 525 -33.01 -31.63 -15.38
N ILE A 526 -33.65 -30.48 -15.13
CA ILE A 526 -33.23 -29.51 -14.11
C ILE A 526 -33.38 -30.11 -12.70
N ARG A 527 -34.52 -30.74 -12.39
CA ARG A 527 -34.77 -31.44 -11.11
C ARG A 527 -33.69 -32.49 -10.85
N ARG A 528 -33.38 -33.31 -11.86
CA ARG A 528 -32.38 -34.38 -11.75
C ARG A 528 -30.97 -33.82 -11.49
N THR A 529 -30.59 -32.78 -12.24
CA THR A 529 -29.28 -32.12 -12.08
C THR A 529 -29.15 -31.47 -10.70
N ARG A 530 -30.23 -30.84 -10.21
CA ARG A 530 -30.25 -30.17 -8.90
C ARG A 530 -30.32 -31.12 -7.71
N ALA A 531 -30.88 -32.33 -7.88
CA ALA A 531 -30.89 -33.38 -6.87
C ALA A 531 -29.56 -34.15 -6.75
N GLY A 532 -28.52 -33.74 -7.49
CA GLY A 532 -27.20 -34.40 -7.47
C GLY A 532 -27.16 -35.75 -8.18
N LEU A 533 -28.25 -36.17 -8.83
CA LEU A 533 -28.36 -37.42 -9.58
C LEU A 533 -27.94 -37.19 -11.04
N LYS A 534 -26.67 -36.85 -11.28
CA LYS A 534 -26.13 -36.92 -12.65
C LYS A 534 -25.94 -38.41 -13.01
N ASP A 535 -26.56 -38.89 -14.09
CA ASP A 535 -26.03 -40.11 -14.74
C ASP A 535 -24.60 -39.82 -15.24
N PRO A 536 -23.70 -40.82 -15.20
CA PRO A 536 -22.35 -40.73 -15.73
C PRO A 536 -22.28 -40.36 -17.21
#